data_AF-A0A227J2M5-F1
#
_entry.id   AF-A0A227J2M5-F1
#
_cell.length_a   1.000
_cell.length_b   1.000
_cell.length_c   1.000
_cell.angle_alpha   90.00
_cell.angle_beta   90.00
_cell.angle_gamma   90.00
#
_symmetry.space_group_name_H-M   'P 1'
#
loop_
_entity.id
_entity.type
_entity.pdbx_description
1 polymer ?
#
loop_
_entity_poly.entity_id
_entity_poly.type
_entity_poly.pdbx_seq_one_letter_code
_entity_poly.pdbx_strand_id
1 'polypeptide(L)'
;EQLLSQVETLLAATGANKVNLIGHSHGGPTARYVASVRPDLVASVTSIGGVNKGSKVADLVRGTVPEGSGTEQLAVKLAQGLTTLINLLSGGSDLDQDPLASLAA
;
A
#
# COMPACT_ATOMS: atom_id res chain seq x y z
N GLU A 1 -2.39 -10.51 -0.95
CA GLU A 1 -1.56 -11.74 -0.93
C GLU A 1 -0.27 -11.59 -0.13
N GLN A 2 0.72 -10.79 -0.55
CA GLN A 2 2.07 -10.76 0.07
C GLN A 2 2.09 -10.55 1.60
N LEU A 3 1.32 -9.58 2.13
CA LEU A 3 1.26 -9.32 3.58
C LEU A 3 0.73 -10.54 4.37
N LEU A 4 -0.22 -11.31 3.81
CA LEU A 4 -0.77 -12.48 4.50
C LEU A 4 0.31 -13.56 4.69
N SER A 5 1.10 -13.84 3.65
CA SER A 5 2.22 -14.79 3.72
C SER A 5 3.27 -14.37 4.76
N GLN A 6 3.55 -13.06 4.87
CA GLN A 6 4.44 -12.53 5.91
C GLN A 6 3.85 -12.69 7.32
N VAL A 7 2.55 -12.44 7.49
CA VAL A 7 1.86 -12.65 8.77
C VAL A 7 1.91 -14.11 9.20
N GLU A 8 1.62 -15.05 8.30
CA GLU A 8 1.69 -16.49 8.60
C GLU A 8 3.11 -16.92 9.02
N THR A 9 4.12 -16.44 8.30
CA THR A 9 5.53 -16.66 8.64
C THR A 9 5.88 -16.09 10.01
N LEU A 10 5.42 -14.87 10.32
CA LEU A 10 5.70 -14.21 11.60
C LEU A 10 5.04 -14.94 12.77
N LEU A 11 3.78 -15.37 12.63
CA LEU A 11 3.07 -16.12 13.66
C LEU A 11 3.74 -17.48 13.90
N ALA A 12 4.15 -18.17 12.83
CA ALA A 12 4.90 -19.42 12.95
C ALA A 12 6.26 -19.23 13.66
N ALA A 13 6.97 -18.14 13.38
CA ALA A 13 8.27 -17.87 13.98
C ALA A 13 8.19 -17.39 15.44
N THR A 14 7.13 -16.65 15.79
CA THR A 14 6.99 -16.03 17.13
C THR A 14 6.15 -16.85 18.10
N GLY A 15 5.34 -17.79 17.61
CA GLY A 15 4.37 -18.53 18.41
C GLY A 15 3.17 -17.68 18.85
N ALA A 16 3.04 -16.45 18.37
CA ALA A 16 1.85 -15.64 18.60
C ALA A 16 0.65 -16.21 17.83
N ASN A 17 -0.56 -15.98 18.36
CA ASN A 17 -1.79 -16.43 17.70
C ASN A 17 -2.36 -15.37 16.74
N LYS A 18 -2.03 -14.09 16.94
CA LYS A 18 -2.54 -12.95 16.17
C LYS A 18 -1.52 -11.83 16.08
N VAL A 19 -1.70 -10.95 15.09
CA VAL A 19 -0.93 -9.71 14.92
C VAL A 19 -1.78 -8.45 15.09
N ASN A 20 -1.12 -7.33 15.41
CA ASN A 20 -1.68 -5.99 15.28
C ASN A 20 -1.11 -5.34 14.03
N LEU A 21 -1.94 -5.06 13.03
CA LEU A 21 -1.49 -4.47 11.77
C LEU A 21 -1.59 -2.94 11.83
N ILE A 22 -0.50 -2.25 11.52
CA ILE A 22 -0.47 -0.79 11.41
C ILE A 22 -0.11 -0.42 9.98
N GLY A 23 -1.08 0.12 9.23
CA GLY A 23 -0.95 0.42 7.81
C GLY A 23 -0.96 1.92 7.53
N HIS A 24 0.10 2.45 6.92
CA HIS A 24 0.19 3.85 6.47
C HIS A 24 -0.16 3.97 4.99
N SER A 25 -0.95 4.99 4.59
CA SER A 25 -1.31 5.25 3.19
C SER A 25 -1.91 3.99 2.51
N HIS A 26 -1.26 3.44 1.48
CA HIS A 26 -1.70 2.20 0.82
C HIS A 26 -1.65 0.96 1.75
N GLY A 27 -0.83 0.98 2.80
CA GLY A 27 -0.82 -0.07 3.81
C GLY A 27 -2.15 -0.24 4.55
N GLY A 28 -3.03 0.78 4.55
CA GLY A 28 -4.37 0.71 5.14
C GLY A 28 -5.26 -0.34 4.46
N PRO A 29 -5.59 -0.17 3.16
CA PRO A 29 -6.30 -1.18 2.38
C PRO A 29 -5.63 -2.56 2.41
N THR A 30 -4.30 -2.64 2.33
CA THR A 30 -3.57 -3.92 2.39
C THR A 30 -3.78 -4.64 3.72
N ALA A 31 -3.73 -3.94 4.86
CA ALA A 31 -4.00 -4.52 6.16
C ALA A 31 -5.48 -4.96 6.30
N ARG A 32 -6.42 -4.18 5.74
CA ARG A 32 -7.84 -4.56 5.70
C ARG A 32 -8.09 -5.81 4.88
N TYR A 33 -7.37 -6.01 3.78
CA TYR A 33 -7.45 -7.24 3.00
C TYR A 33 -7.16 -8.46 3.88
N VAL A 34 -5.99 -8.48 4.55
CA VAL A 34 -5.60 -9.58 5.43
C VAL A 34 -6.62 -9.82 6.54
N ALA A 35 -7.07 -8.74 7.20
CA ALA A 35 -8.10 -8.85 8.24
C ALA A 35 -9.45 -9.36 7.72
N SER A 36 -9.78 -9.11 6.44
CA SER A 36 -11.03 -9.60 5.83
C SER A 36 -10.99 -11.08 5.47
N VAL A 37 -9.85 -11.57 4.96
CA VAL A 37 -9.72 -12.97 4.51
C VAL A 37 -9.29 -13.92 5.63
N ARG A 38 -8.54 -13.41 6.63
CA ARG A 38 -8.04 -14.16 7.79
C ARG A 38 -8.24 -13.39 9.10
N PRO A 39 -9.49 -13.09 9.48
CA PRO A 39 -9.80 -12.39 10.73
C PRO A 39 -9.35 -13.17 11.97
N ASP A 40 -9.18 -14.49 11.86
CA ASP A 40 -8.63 -15.36 12.90
C ASP A 40 -7.19 -14.98 13.26
N LEU A 41 -6.39 -14.46 12.31
CA LEU A 41 -4.99 -14.09 12.50
C LEU A 41 -4.76 -12.64 12.92
N VAL A 42 -5.79 -11.79 12.91
CA VAL A 42 -5.66 -10.34 13.16
C VAL A 42 -6.37 -9.96 14.44
N ALA A 43 -5.66 -9.28 15.34
CA ALA A 43 -6.20 -8.74 16.59
C ALA A 43 -6.72 -7.31 16.41
N SER A 44 -5.97 -6.48 15.67
CA SER A 44 -6.39 -5.11 15.36
C SER A 44 -5.82 -4.63 14.03
N VAL A 45 -6.48 -3.62 13.45
CA VAL A 45 -5.99 -2.85 12.30
C VAL A 45 -6.04 -1.37 12.65
N THR A 46 -4.88 -0.72 12.60
CA THR A 46 -4.76 0.73 12.70
C THR A 46 -4.36 1.29 11.34
N SER A 47 -5.18 2.17 10.78
CA SER A 47 -4.88 2.85 9.51
C SER A 47 -4.47 4.29 9.76
N ILE A 48 -3.27 4.67 9.32
CA ILE A 48 -2.73 6.03 9.48
C ILE A 48 -2.71 6.68 8.09
N GLY A 49 -3.60 7.65 7.85
CA GLY A 49 -3.70 8.33 6.56
C GLY A 49 -4.01 7.40 5.38
N GLY A 50 -4.73 6.29 5.63
CA GLY A 50 -4.95 5.28 4.61
C GLY A 50 -5.96 5.68 3.53
N VAL A 51 -5.71 5.25 2.29
CA VAL A 51 -6.55 5.54 1.10
C VAL A 51 -7.77 4.61 0.99
N ASN A 52 -8.47 4.38 2.10
CA ASN A 52 -9.56 3.40 2.20
C ASN A 52 -10.78 3.66 1.30
N LYS A 53 -10.83 4.82 0.66
CA LYS A 53 -11.91 5.29 -0.23
C LYS A 53 -11.34 5.92 -1.51
N GLY A 54 -10.14 5.52 -1.92
CA GLY A 54 -9.40 6.19 -2.98
C GLY A 54 -8.72 7.49 -2.57
N SER A 55 -8.04 8.08 -3.54
CA SER A 55 -7.25 9.31 -3.39
C SER A 55 -7.55 10.25 -4.55
N LYS A 56 -7.99 11.48 -4.24
CA LYS A 56 -8.19 12.53 -5.25
C LYS A 56 -6.92 12.85 -6.04
N VAL A 57 -5.75 12.62 -5.44
CA VAL A 57 -4.46 12.76 -6.14
C VAL A 57 -4.31 11.64 -7.17
N ALA A 58 -4.68 10.41 -6.84
CA ALA A 58 -4.68 9.30 -7.80
C ALA A 58 -5.72 9.52 -8.92
N ASP A 59 -6.90 10.06 -8.58
CA ASP A 59 -7.93 10.41 -9.58
C ASP A 59 -7.43 11.49 -10.54
N LEU A 60 -6.73 12.52 -10.05
CA LEU A 60 -6.15 13.57 -10.88
C LEU A 60 -5.08 13.02 -11.84
N VAL A 61 -4.28 12.06 -11.37
CA VAL A 61 -3.28 11.37 -12.19
C VAL A 61 -3.94 10.50 -13.26
N ARG A 62 -5.05 9.81 -12.96
CA ARG A 62 -5.75 8.92 -13.90
C ARG A 62 -6.70 9.63 -14.86
N GLY A 63 -7.36 10.71 -14.45
CA GLY A 63 -8.49 11.30 -15.17
C GLY A 63 -8.20 12.55 -16.01
N THR A 64 -7.04 13.19 -15.84
CA THR A 64 -6.85 14.59 -16.31
C THR A 64 -5.47 14.89 -16.85
N VAL A 65 -4.73 13.88 -17.34
CA VAL A 65 -3.39 14.10 -17.87
C VAL A 65 -3.39 13.93 -19.39
N PRO A 66 -3.61 15.01 -20.17
CA PRO A 66 -3.22 15.03 -21.58
C PRO A 66 -1.71 14.80 -21.70
N GLU A 67 -1.30 13.90 -22.59
CA GLU A 67 0.10 13.71 -22.95
C GLU A 67 0.74 15.05 -23.37
N GLY A 68 1.91 15.35 -22.83
CA GLY A 68 2.66 16.59 -23.02
C GLY A 68 2.26 17.76 -22.11
N SER A 69 1.27 17.61 -21.22
CA SER A 69 0.80 18.71 -20.36
C SER A 69 1.70 18.98 -19.15
N GLY A 70 1.69 20.22 -18.62
CA GLY A 70 2.39 20.54 -17.36
C GLY A 70 1.86 19.74 -16.16
N THR A 71 0.60 19.31 -16.21
CA THR A 71 -0.03 18.40 -15.25
C THR A 71 0.52 16.97 -15.32
N GLU A 72 0.93 16.49 -16.49
CA GLU A 72 1.64 15.21 -16.65
C GLU A 72 2.98 15.22 -15.91
N GLN A 73 3.75 16.29 -16.09
CA GLN A 73 5.05 16.42 -15.44
C GLN A 73 4.91 16.46 -13.91
N LEU A 74 3.83 17.05 -13.38
CA LEU A 74 3.54 17.03 -11.95
C LEU A 74 3.11 15.64 -11.47
N ALA A 75 2.25 14.94 -12.22
CA ALA A 75 1.84 13.57 -11.92
C ALA A 75 3.04 12.61 -11.90
N VAL A 76 3.92 12.68 -12.90
CA VAL A 76 5.16 11.89 -12.99
C VAL A 76 6.07 12.17 -11.80
N LYS A 77 6.23 13.45 -11.39
CA LYS A 77 7.03 13.80 -10.21
C LYS A 77 6.45 13.26 -8.90
N LEU A 78 5.13 13.29 -8.74
CA LEU A 78 4.46 12.73 -7.57
C LEU A 78 4.60 11.20 -7.52
N ALA A 79 4.42 10.53 -8.66
CA ALA A 79 4.61 9.09 -8.79
C ALA A 79 6.06 8.69 -8.50
N GLN A 80 7.04 9.41 -9.07
CA GLN A 80 8.46 9.20 -8.79
C GLN A 80 8.78 9.44 -7.31
N GLY A 81 8.25 10.50 -6.69
CA GLY A 81 8.45 10.76 -5.27
C GLY A 81 7.89 9.65 -4.38
N LEU A 82 6.71 9.12 -4.71
CA LEU A 82 6.13 7.98 -4.01
C LEU A 82 7.00 6.72 -4.20
N THR A 83 7.44 6.43 -5.42
CA THR A 83 8.34 5.30 -5.71
C THR A 83 9.68 5.43 -4.98
N THR A 84 10.27 6.63 -4.93
CA THR A 84 11.50 6.91 -4.18
C THR A 84 11.28 6.69 -2.68
N LEU A 85 10.16 7.15 -2.13
CA LEU A 85 9.83 6.93 -0.73
C LEU A 85 9.63 5.44 -0.42
N ILE A 86 8.92 4.71 -1.29
CA ILE A 86 8.73 3.27 -1.17
C ILE A 86 10.09 2.57 -1.19
N ASN A 87 10.94 2.85 -2.17
CA ASN A 87 12.27 2.24 -2.28
C ASN A 87 13.14 2.53 -1.06
N LEU A 88 13.08 3.75 -0.52
CA LEU A 88 13.81 4.15 0.68
C LEU A 88 13.35 3.38 1.92
N LEU A 89 12.03 3.17 2.08
CA LEU A 89 11.45 2.52 3.24
C LEU A 89 11.44 0.98 3.14
N SER A 90 11.46 0.43 1.93
CA SER A 90 11.46 -1.03 1.67
C SER A 90 12.84 -1.68 1.76
N GLY A 91 13.92 -0.90 1.88
CA GLY A 91 15.28 -1.43 2.07
C GLY A 91 15.93 -2.04 0.81
N GLY A 92 15.31 -1.93 -0.36
CA GLY A 92 15.79 -2.48 -1.63
C GLY A 92 14.67 -3.08 -2.50
N SER A 93 14.96 -3.28 -3.79
CA SER A 93 14.03 -3.63 -4.88
C SER A 93 13.50 -5.08 -4.87
N ASP A 94 13.53 -5.78 -3.74
CA ASP A 94 13.30 -7.23 -3.68
C ASP A 94 11.81 -7.65 -3.63
N LEU A 95 10.89 -6.68 -3.69
CA LEU A 95 9.45 -6.95 -3.74
C LEU A 95 8.85 -6.33 -5.00
N ASP A 96 8.16 -7.14 -5.80
CA ASP A 96 7.37 -6.66 -6.95
C ASP A 96 6.32 -5.67 -6.46
N GLN A 97 6.49 -4.40 -6.84
CA GLN A 97 5.54 -3.32 -6.63
C GLN A 97 4.83 -3.07 -7.97
N ASP A 98 3.50 -2.96 -7.94
CA ASP A 98 2.72 -2.45 -9.07
C ASP A 98 2.21 -1.05 -8.73
N PRO A 99 2.89 0.02 -9.22
CA PRO A 99 2.48 1.39 -8.98
C PRO A 99 1.11 1.72 -9.59
N LEU A 100 0.73 1.08 -10.71
CA LEU A 100 -0.55 1.35 -11.35
C LEU A 100 -1.69 0.75 -10.55
N ALA A 101 -1.52 -0.46 -10.00
CA ALA A 101 -2.48 -1.06 -9.07
C ALA A 101 -2.65 -0.20 -7.80
N SER A 102 -1.58 0.45 -7.33
CA SER A 102 -1.67 1.34 -6.16
C SER A 102 -2.57 2.57 -6.37
N LEU A 103 -2.76 2.98 -7.63
CA LEU A 103 -3.67 4.06 -8.00
C LEU A 103 -5.14 3.59 -8.14
N ALA A 104 -5.41 2.29 -8.05
CA ALA A 104 -6.75 1.71 -8.16
C ALA A 104 -7.43 1.46 -6.79
N ALA A 105 -6.69 1.66 -5.69
CA ALA A 105 -7.13 1.35 -4.32
C ALA A 105 -8.19 2.33 -3.80
#